data_AF-A0A0G0GVC4-F1
#
_entry.id   AF-A0A0G0GVC4-F1
#
_cell.length_a   1.000
_cell.length_b   1.000
_cell.length_c   1.000
_cell.angle_alpha   90.00
_cell.angle_beta   90.00
_cell.angle_gamma   90.00
#
_symmetry.space_group_name_H-M   'P 1'
#
loop_
_entity.id
_entity.type
_entity.pdbx_description
1 polymer ?
#
loop_
_entity_poly.entity_id
_entity_poly.type
_entity_poly.pdbx_seq_one_letter_code
_entity_poly.pdbx_strand_id
1 'polypeptide(L)'
;MGILASFILANFYWVLPLLISVLSSYAQSLSSIGGISGVIAWSFEISKFASILNVMRLQGIPDWYDNPTHPFSKLFLDNPVLILISFLIPVIVFSSIFLIRKAPEFKKYIIFFNILAVLGIIFTAGSHPPFGAIYNLFLTFIPGFAIFRTPFYKFAPAVWFAYSYLFAFSFYYLTQNFKNIRSVLRFLILPLILIYSFPFFTGSFFNWRESFSTMTNLPAYVLSFSNYANSNLSFNDRILTFPNQNLDWNSAIYKWGYWSTSPVESLSTNKSIITNDREMTESGRKLTEVIYKSIIDGTDDWEKAVEILGINYFLLHNDFYFNAPGFKTEDPKTYRERFLELGFEKKEVFGEWELYKIPEISLKNKLYIENDAVGISTNENILEDQYFGIENVIDLPLGNDSFVVNSPEITDGLKTMVLLQNCLFCDKEQKETPIFLPRTRILPGSVLYPLVKYKEKKQRNKLAKNINSKLGRK
;
A
#
# COMPACT_ATOMS: atom_id res chain seq x y z
N MET A 1 -29.49 -5.74 21.96
CA MET A 1 -28.40 -4.90 22.49
C MET A 1 -27.12 -5.69 22.73
N GLY A 2 -27.16 -6.88 23.35
CA GLY A 2 -25.97 -7.70 23.64
C GLY A 2 -25.09 -8.03 22.43
N ILE A 3 -25.67 -8.53 21.33
CA ILE A 3 -24.88 -8.96 20.14
C ILE A 3 -24.11 -7.79 19.52
N LEU A 4 -24.73 -6.62 19.38
CA LEU A 4 -24.07 -5.44 18.81
C LEU A 4 -22.94 -4.95 19.73
N ALA A 5 -23.18 -4.92 21.04
CA ALA A 5 -22.15 -4.54 22.01
C ALA A 5 -20.97 -5.53 21.99
N SER A 6 -21.25 -6.83 22.00
CA SER A 6 -20.23 -7.88 21.85
C SER A 6 -19.45 -7.75 20.55
N PHE A 7 -20.12 -7.45 19.44
CA PHE A 7 -19.47 -7.22 18.15
C PHE A 7 -18.54 -6.00 18.19
N ILE A 8 -19.00 -4.87 18.73
CA ILE A 8 -18.18 -3.66 18.84
C ILE A 8 -16.95 -3.93 19.72
N LEU A 9 -17.14 -4.54 20.90
CA LEU A 9 -16.05 -4.88 21.80
C LEU A 9 -15.05 -5.85 21.16
N ALA A 10 -15.53 -6.88 20.46
CA ALA A 10 -14.69 -7.84 19.77
C ALA A 10 -13.87 -7.22 18.63
N ASN A 11 -14.32 -6.11 18.04
CA ASN A 11 -13.60 -5.41 16.98
C ASN A 11 -12.80 -4.20 17.48
N PHE A 12 -12.96 -3.81 18.73
CA PHE A 12 -12.37 -2.57 19.26
C PHE A 12 -10.84 -2.60 19.25
N TYR A 13 -10.23 -3.78 19.44
CA TYR A 13 -8.78 -3.94 19.47
C TYR A 13 -8.07 -3.52 18.17
N TRP A 14 -8.74 -3.60 17.03
CA TRP A 14 -8.18 -3.16 15.73
C TRP A 14 -8.84 -1.87 15.22
N VAL A 15 -10.12 -1.63 15.52
CA VAL A 15 -10.82 -0.40 15.11
C VAL A 15 -10.22 0.83 15.80
N LEU A 16 -9.90 0.75 17.08
CA LEU A 16 -9.37 1.90 17.81
C LEU A 16 -7.98 2.33 17.28
N PRO A 17 -6.97 1.44 17.16
CA PRO A 17 -5.68 1.82 16.58
C PRO A 17 -5.81 2.33 15.15
N LEU A 18 -6.66 1.70 14.32
CA LEU A 18 -6.89 2.15 12.95
C LEU A 18 -7.51 3.55 12.92
N LEU A 19 -8.49 3.82 13.79
CA LEU A 19 -9.13 5.12 13.87
C LEU A 19 -8.12 6.20 14.29
N ILE A 20 -7.28 5.92 15.30
CA ILE A 20 -6.22 6.84 15.74
C ILE A 20 -5.25 7.10 14.59
N SER A 21 -4.79 6.07 13.89
CA SER A 21 -3.90 6.18 12.73
C SER A 21 -4.53 7.00 11.59
N VAL A 22 -5.79 6.75 11.25
CA VAL A 22 -6.50 7.52 10.22
C VAL A 22 -6.64 8.98 10.63
N LEU A 23 -6.97 9.26 11.90
CA LEU A 23 -7.10 10.64 12.37
C LEU A 23 -5.77 11.39 12.39
N SER A 24 -4.64 10.71 12.65
CA SER A 24 -3.32 11.35 12.69
C SER A 24 -2.64 11.46 11.33
N SER A 25 -2.81 10.47 10.45
CA SER A 25 -1.94 10.31 9.26
C SER A 25 -2.66 10.21 7.92
N TYR A 26 -4.01 10.28 7.88
CA TYR A 26 -4.76 10.10 6.63
C TYR A 26 -4.38 11.10 5.54
N ALA A 27 -4.24 12.39 5.87
CA ALA A 27 -3.91 13.42 4.90
C ALA A 27 -2.52 13.19 4.28
N GLN A 28 -1.52 12.88 5.11
CA GLN A 28 -0.16 12.58 4.69
C GLN A 28 -0.10 11.31 3.84
N SER A 29 -0.78 10.24 4.28
CA SER A 29 -0.86 8.96 3.55
C SER A 29 -1.60 9.08 2.22
N LEU A 30 -2.63 9.94 2.15
CA LEU A 30 -3.34 10.23 0.90
C LEU A 30 -2.48 11.08 -0.03
N SER A 31 -1.74 12.05 0.50
CA SER A 31 -0.82 12.90 -0.27
C SER A 31 0.32 12.09 -0.89
N SER A 32 0.93 11.17 -0.12
CA SER A 32 2.05 10.34 -0.59
C SER A 32 1.69 9.38 -1.73
N ILE A 33 0.40 9.08 -1.92
CA ILE A 33 -0.10 8.26 -3.04
C ILE A 33 -0.69 9.10 -4.18
N GLY A 34 -0.38 10.41 -4.25
CA GLY A 34 -0.84 11.31 -5.31
C GLY A 34 -2.23 11.90 -5.08
N GLY A 35 -2.70 11.94 -3.84
CA GLY A 35 -3.98 12.53 -3.46
C GLY A 35 -5.21 11.75 -3.95
N ILE A 36 -6.36 12.42 -3.99
CA ILE A 36 -7.60 11.85 -4.55
C ILE A 36 -7.43 11.51 -6.03
N SER A 37 -6.66 12.31 -6.78
CA SER A 37 -6.32 12.03 -8.17
C SER A 37 -5.59 10.70 -8.34
N GLY A 38 -4.58 10.42 -7.51
CA GLY A 38 -3.84 9.16 -7.55
C GLY A 38 -4.73 7.96 -7.16
N VAL A 39 -5.61 8.14 -6.18
CA VAL A 39 -6.63 7.15 -5.80
C VAL A 39 -7.57 6.81 -6.95
N ILE A 40 -8.09 7.83 -7.66
CA ILE A 40 -8.98 7.64 -8.80
C ILE A 40 -8.23 7.00 -9.97
N ALA A 41 -7.01 7.46 -10.27
CA ALA A 41 -6.18 6.89 -11.33
C ALA A 41 -5.88 5.40 -11.08
N TRP A 42 -5.51 5.04 -9.85
CA TRP A 42 -5.31 3.66 -9.45
C TRP A 42 -6.60 2.83 -9.57
N SER A 43 -7.73 3.38 -9.14
CA SER A 43 -9.03 2.72 -9.28
C SER A 43 -9.41 2.48 -10.75
N PHE A 44 -9.11 3.43 -11.65
CA PHE A 44 -9.27 3.24 -13.09
C PHE A 44 -8.39 2.12 -13.63
N GLU A 45 -7.11 2.07 -13.25
CA GLU A 45 -6.20 1.04 -13.71
C GLU A 45 -6.67 -0.35 -13.27
N ILE A 46 -7.00 -0.52 -11.99
CA ILE A 46 -7.51 -1.78 -11.44
C ILE A 46 -8.87 -2.18 -12.05
N SER A 47 -9.68 -1.20 -12.43
CA SER A 47 -11.02 -1.44 -12.99
C SER A 47 -11.02 -1.56 -14.51
N LYS A 48 -9.90 -1.38 -15.20
CA LYS A 48 -9.81 -1.26 -16.67
C LYS A 48 -10.52 -2.38 -17.44
N PHE A 49 -10.46 -3.60 -16.92
CA PHE A 49 -11.12 -4.78 -17.51
C PHE A 49 -12.27 -5.34 -16.66
N ALA A 50 -12.66 -4.64 -15.60
CA ALA A 50 -13.72 -5.03 -14.68
C ALA A 50 -15.12 -4.65 -15.22
N SER A 51 -15.37 -4.86 -16.51
CA SER A 51 -16.70 -4.65 -17.09
C SER A 51 -17.74 -5.47 -16.33
N ILE A 52 -18.98 -4.98 -16.27
CA ILE A 52 -20.09 -5.70 -15.59
C ILE A 52 -20.19 -7.15 -16.09
N LEU A 53 -19.98 -7.36 -17.39
CA LEU A 53 -19.98 -8.68 -18.01
C LEU A 53 -18.82 -9.55 -17.49
N ASN A 54 -17.60 -9.02 -17.44
CA ASN A 54 -16.44 -9.76 -16.91
C ASN A 54 -16.60 -10.06 -15.42
N VAL A 55 -17.10 -9.12 -14.63
CA VAL A 55 -17.37 -9.33 -13.20
C VAL A 55 -18.45 -10.40 -12.98
N MET A 56 -19.53 -10.41 -13.78
CA MET A 56 -20.54 -11.48 -13.73
C MET A 56 -19.98 -12.87 -14.05
N ARG A 57 -18.98 -12.94 -14.95
CA ARG A 57 -18.26 -14.18 -15.30
C ARG A 57 -17.20 -14.56 -14.27
N LEU A 58 -17.05 -13.79 -13.19
CA LEU A 58 -15.99 -13.91 -12.18
C LEU A 58 -14.58 -13.74 -12.76
N GLN A 59 -14.45 -12.94 -13.82
CA GLN A 59 -13.21 -12.65 -14.56
C GLN A 59 -12.92 -11.14 -14.59
N GLY A 60 -13.33 -10.39 -13.57
CA GLY A 60 -13.11 -8.94 -13.48
C GLY A 60 -11.74 -8.52 -12.94
N ILE A 61 -10.86 -9.49 -12.64
CA ILE A 61 -9.55 -9.21 -12.05
C ILE A 61 -8.57 -8.70 -13.12
N PRO A 62 -7.86 -7.57 -12.90
CA PRO A 62 -6.98 -6.99 -13.91
C PRO A 62 -5.76 -7.88 -14.23
N ASP A 63 -5.28 -8.67 -13.26
CA ASP A 63 -4.11 -9.56 -13.42
C ASP A 63 -4.22 -10.51 -14.62
N TRP A 64 -5.44 -10.86 -15.02
CA TRP A 64 -5.66 -11.74 -16.17
C TRP A 64 -5.43 -11.03 -17.51
N TYR A 65 -5.60 -9.72 -17.58
CA TYR A 65 -5.56 -8.97 -18.84
C TYR A 65 -4.23 -8.23 -19.01
N ASP A 66 -3.66 -7.71 -17.93
CA ASP A 66 -2.40 -6.95 -17.97
C ASP A 66 -1.16 -7.87 -17.89
N ASN A 67 -1.34 -9.18 -17.69
CA ASN A 67 -0.26 -10.17 -17.70
C ASN A 67 -0.48 -11.22 -18.80
N PRO A 68 -0.18 -10.90 -20.08
CA PRO A 68 -0.37 -11.84 -21.19
C PRO A 68 0.52 -13.10 -21.07
N THR A 69 1.58 -13.02 -20.26
CA THR A 69 2.48 -14.15 -19.93
C THR A 69 1.99 -15.01 -18.78
N HIS A 70 0.83 -14.70 -18.17
CA HIS A 70 0.23 -15.57 -17.18
C HIS A 70 -0.24 -16.87 -17.86
N PRO A 71 0.09 -18.06 -17.33
CA PRO A 71 -0.12 -19.35 -18.02
C PRO A 71 -1.57 -19.61 -18.48
N PHE A 72 -2.54 -19.03 -17.78
CA PHE A 72 -3.97 -19.24 -18.04
C PHE A 72 -4.68 -18.07 -18.70
N SER A 73 -4.07 -16.88 -18.76
CA SER A 73 -4.76 -15.66 -19.22
C SER A 73 -5.35 -15.87 -20.62
N LYS A 74 -4.48 -16.16 -21.60
CA LYS A 74 -4.87 -16.35 -23.00
C LYS A 74 -5.90 -17.47 -23.16
N LEU A 75 -5.74 -18.57 -22.41
CA LEU A 75 -6.63 -19.71 -22.50
C LEU A 75 -8.08 -19.33 -22.12
N PHE A 76 -8.29 -18.59 -21.03
CA PHE A 76 -9.64 -18.22 -20.60
C PHE A 76 -10.24 -17.02 -21.34
N LEU A 77 -9.39 -16.17 -21.93
CA LEU A 77 -9.82 -14.98 -22.66
C LEU A 77 -10.11 -15.26 -24.13
N ASP A 78 -9.39 -16.19 -24.77
CA ASP A 78 -9.50 -16.44 -26.21
C ASP A 78 -10.29 -17.72 -26.54
N ASN A 79 -10.39 -18.69 -25.63
CA ASN A 79 -11.05 -19.96 -25.92
C ASN A 79 -12.59 -19.82 -25.87
N PRO A 80 -13.30 -19.96 -27.01
CA PRO A 80 -14.74 -19.73 -27.08
C PRO A 80 -15.54 -20.71 -26.21
N VAL A 81 -15.03 -21.93 -25.99
CA VAL A 81 -15.70 -22.93 -25.15
C VAL A 81 -15.63 -22.51 -23.67
N LEU A 82 -14.46 -22.08 -23.19
CA LEU A 82 -14.32 -21.59 -21.81
C LEU A 82 -15.10 -20.30 -21.59
N ILE A 83 -15.12 -19.40 -22.57
CA ILE A 83 -15.97 -18.21 -22.54
C ILE A 83 -17.44 -18.61 -22.40
N LEU A 84 -17.94 -19.54 -23.21
CA LEU A 84 -19.32 -20.01 -23.12
C LEU A 84 -19.61 -20.64 -21.75
N ILE A 85 -18.71 -21.48 -21.23
CA ILE A 85 -18.86 -22.11 -19.91
C ILE A 85 -18.90 -21.07 -18.80
N SER A 86 -18.11 -20.00 -18.88
CA SER A 86 -18.09 -18.95 -17.85
C SER A 86 -19.43 -18.20 -17.69
N PHE A 87 -20.29 -18.19 -18.73
CA PHE A 87 -21.65 -17.65 -18.63
C PHE A 87 -22.65 -18.60 -17.96
N LEU A 88 -22.32 -19.89 -17.83
CA LEU A 88 -23.19 -20.87 -17.19
C LEU A 88 -23.46 -20.48 -15.72
N ILE A 89 -22.43 -20.01 -15.00
CA ILE A 89 -22.52 -19.62 -13.60
C ILE A 89 -23.52 -18.46 -13.39
N PRO A 90 -23.37 -17.28 -14.02
CA PRO A 90 -24.31 -16.17 -13.84
C PRO A 90 -25.72 -16.52 -14.34
N VAL A 91 -25.86 -17.31 -15.41
CA VAL A 91 -27.17 -17.77 -15.90
C VAL A 91 -27.88 -18.60 -14.82
N ILE A 92 -27.19 -19.57 -14.20
CA ILE A 92 -27.75 -20.36 -13.11
C ILE A 92 -28.08 -19.47 -11.92
N VAL A 93 -27.16 -18.60 -11.49
CA VAL A 93 -27.34 -17.69 -10.34
C VAL A 93 -28.59 -16.81 -10.51
N PHE A 94 -28.73 -16.13 -11.63
CA PHE A 94 -29.86 -15.21 -11.85
C PHE A 94 -31.16 -15.92 -12.24
N SER A 95 -31.12 -17.21 -12.60
CA SER A 95 -32.34 -18.02 -12.74
C SER A 95 -33.14 -18.14 -11.42
N SER A 96 -32.49 -17.89 -10.27
CA SER A 96 -33.12 -17.84 -8.94
C SER A 96 -34.36 -16.96 -8.90
N ILE A 97 -34.36 -15.81 -9.59
CA ILE A 97 -35.48 -14.88 -9.63
C ILE A 97 -36.72 -15.51 -10.27
N PHE A 98 -36.55 -16.31 -11.33
CA PHE A 98 -37.66 -17.01 -11.98
C PHE A 98 -38.16 -18.21 -11.16
N LEU A 99 -37.25 -18.82 -10.38
CA LEU A 99 -37.55 -19.98 -9.54
C LEU A 99 -38.17 -19.60 -8.19
N ILE A 100 -38.13 -18.33 -7.79
CA ILE A 100 -38.65 -17.82 -6.52
C ILE A 100 -40.12 -18.18 -6.25
N ARG A 101 -40.93 -18.29 -7.31
CA ARG A 101 -42.37 -18.62 -7.21
C ARG A 101 -42.60 -20.04 -6.70
N LYS A 102 -41.60 -20.92 -6.83
CA LYS A 102 -41.67 -22.33 -6.39
C LYS A 102 -41.26 -22.52 -4.93
N ALA A 103 -40.81 -21.45 -4.27
CA ALA A 103 -40.16 -21.50 -2.97
C ALA A 103 -40.46 -20.22 -2.15
N PRO A 104 -41.75 -19.92 -1.87
CA PRO A 104 -42.14 -18.66 -1.26
C PRO A 104 -41.49 -18.42 0.11
N GLU A 105 -41.17 -19.47 0.86
CA GLU A 105 -40.48 -19.43 2.15
C GLU A 105 -39.06 -18.85 2.06
N PHE A 106 -38.39 -19.01 0.92
CA PHE A 106 -37.05 -18.48 0.66
C PHE A 106 -37.05 -17.11 -0.04
N LYS A 107 -38.23 -16.58 -0.41
CA LYS A 107 -38.38 -15.37 -1.24
C LYS A 107 -37.56 -14.18 -0.73
N LYS A 108 -37.61 -13.90 0.58
CA LYS A 108 -36.89 -12.76 1.17
C LYS A 108 -35.38 -12.89 1.03
N TYR A 109 -34.85 -14.11 1.19
CA TYR A 109 -33.42 -14.38 1.07
C TYR A 109 -32.95 -14.30 -0.38
N ILE A 110 -33.73 -14.84 -1.32
CA ILE A 110 -33.41 -14.79 -2.75
C ILE A 110 -33.38 -13.33 -3.23
N ILE A 111 -34.35 -12.50 -2.84
CA ILE A 111 -34.35 -11.06 -3.18
C ILE A 111 -33.13 -10.37 -2.57
N PHE A 112 -32.87 -10.59 -1.28
CA PHE A 112 -31.71 -10.02 -0.60
C PHE A 112 -30.40 -10.37 -1.30
N PHE A 113 -30.16 -11.65 -1.60
CA PHE A 113 -28.94 -12.08 -2.25
C PHE A 113 -28.84 -11.64 -3.71
N ASN A 114 -29.94 -11.49 -4.43
CA ASN A 114 -29.91 -10.90 -5.78
C ASN A 114 -29.53 -9.40 -5.73
N ILE A 115 -30.07 -8.65 -4.76
CA ILE A 115 -29.67 -7.25 -4.54
C ILE A 115 -28.19 -7.19 -4.16
N LEU A 116 -27.73 -8.07 -3.26
CA LEU A 116 -26.33 -8.14 -2.87
C LEU A 116 -25.42 -8.49 -4.06
N ALA A 117 -25.83 -9.42 -4.92
CA ALA A 117 -25.10 -9.77 -6.13
C ALA A 117 -25.00 -8.58 -7.10
N VAL A 118 -26.12 -7.89 -7.38
CA VAL A 118 -26.14 -6.75 -8.31
C VAL A 118 -25.31 -5.58 -7.77
N LEU A 119 -25.51 -5.19 -6.51
CA LEU A 119 -24.71 -4.13 -5.88
C LEU A 119 -23.24 -4.53 -5.81
N GLY A 120 -22.95 -5.78 -5.42
CA GLY A 120 -21.60 -6.33 -5.40
C GLY A 120 -20.93 -6.20 -6.78
N ILE A 121 -21.60 -6.61 -7.85
CA ILE A 121 -21.07 -6.51 -9.23
C ILE A 121 -20.76 -5.04 -9.58
N ILE A 122 -21.66 -4.11 -9.27
CA ILE A 122 -21.47 -2.68 -9.53
C ILE A 122 -20.24 -2.15 -8.79
N PHE A 123 -20.09 -2.46 -7.50
CA PHE A 123 -18.95 -1.99 -6.70
C PHE A 123 -17.64 -2.71 -7.04
N THR A 124 -17.70 -3.98 -7.42
CA THR A 124 -16.53 -4.75 -7.91
C THR A 124 -16.04 -4.22 -9.26
N ALA A 125 -16.94 -3.76 -10.13
CA ALA A 125 -16.59 -3.09 -11.39
C ALA A 125 -15.91 -1.73 -11.15
N GLY A 126 -16.09 -1.13 -9.98
CA GLY A 126 -15.34 0.04 -9.55
C GLY A 126 -15.53 1.25 -10.46
N SER A 127 -14.43 1.79 -10.97
CA SER A 127 -14.41 2.94 -11.89
C SER A 127 -14.76 2.58 -13.33
N HIS A 128 -15.01 1.31 -13.66
CA HIS A 128 -15.40 0.90 -15.01
C HIS A 128 -16.82 1.40 -15.37
N PRO A 129 -17.07 1.88 -16.60
CA PRO A 129 -18.42 2.19 -17.08
C PRO A 129 -19.42 1.01 -16.99
N PRO A 130 -20.74 1.25 -16.84
CA PRO A 130 -21.40 2.56 -16.85
C PRO A 130 -21.51 3.25 -15.49
N PHE A 131 -21.28 2.53 -14.39
CA PHE A 131 -21.47 3.06 -13.03
C PHE A 131 -20.22 3.69 -12.42
N GLY A 132 -19.08 3.66 -13.12
CA GLY A 132 -17.80 4.21 -12.66
C GLY A 132 -17.85 5.66 -12.19
N ALA A 133 -18.70 6.50 -12.78
CA ALA A 133 -18.88 7.89 -12.33
C ALA A 133 -19.40 7.96 -10.89
N ILE A 134 -20.35 7.11 -10.51
CA ILE A 134 -20.89 7.06 -9.13
C ILE A 134 -19.82 6.58 -8.17
N TYR A 135 -19.04 5.56 -8.56
CA TYR A 135 -17.93 5.07 -7.76
C TYR A 135 -16.85 6.14 -7.54
N ASN A 136 -16.51 6.91 -8.57
CA ASN A 136 -15.56 8.01 -8.48
C ASN A 136 -16.09 9.17 -7.62
N LEU A 137 -17.39 9.46 -7.66
CA LEU A 137 -18.01 10.40 -6.74
C LEU A 137 -17.84 9.95 -5.29
N PHE A 138 -17.96 8.65 -5.00
CA PHE A 138 -17.75 8.13 -3.66
C PHE A 138 -16.29 8.26 -3.23
N LEU A 139 -15.33 7.92 -4.11
CA LEU A 139 -13.89 8.13 -3.84
C LEU A 139 -13.56 9.60 -3.54
N THR A 140 -14.26 10.54 -4.18
CA THR A 140 -14.00 11.97 -4.04
C THR A 140 -14.65 12.57 -2.80
N PHE A 141 -15.90 12.22 -2.52
CA PHE A 141 -16.74 12.95 -1.56
C PHE A 141 -17.05 12.20 -0.27
N ILE A 142 -16.90 10.86 -0.22
CA ILE A 142 -17.15 10.07 0.98
C ILE A 142 -15.85 9.89 1.76
N PRO A 143 -15.70 10.50 2.95
CA PRO A 143 -14.49 10.35 3.76
C PRO A 143 -14.20 8.88 4.06
N GLY A 144 -12.94 8.49 3.87
CA GLY A 144 -12.50 7.11 4.07
C GLY A 144 -12.82 6.16 2.91
N PHE A 145 -13.60 6.57 1.90
CA PHE A 145 -13.89 5.69 0.76
C PHE A 145 -12.64 5.43 -0.11
N ALA A 146 -11.60 6.27 0.00
CA ALA A 146 -10.30 6.07 -0.65
C ALA A 146 -9.64 4.71 -0.32
N ILE A 147 -9.97 4.09 0.83
CA ILE A 147 -9.47 2.74 1.17
C ILE A 147 -9.95 1.67 0.17
N PHE A 148 -11.03 1.95 -0.53
CA PHE A 148 -11.62 1.06 -1.52
C PHE A 148 -11.04 1.25 -2.92
N ARG A 149 -9.94 2.02 -3.10
CA ARG A 149 -9.26 2.24 -4.40
C ARG A 149 -8.91 0.98 -5.21
N THR A 150 -8.99 -0.21 -4.59
CA THR A 150 -8.86 -1.53 -5.21
C THR A 150 -10.22 -2.26 -5.21
N PRO A 151 -11.21 -1.81 -6.02
CA PRO A 151 -12.61 -2.22 -5.93
C PRO A 151 -12.80 -3.73 -6.00
N PHE A 152 -12.14 -4.38 -6.96
CA PHE A 152 -12.28 -5.82 -7.20
C PHE A 152 -12.02 -6.62 -5.92
N TYR A 153 -10.84 -6.44 -5.30
CA TYR A 153 -10.43 -7.22 -4.11
C TYR A 153 -11.23 -6.90 -2.85
N LYS A 154 -11.95 -5.76 -2.81
CA LYS A 154 -12.77 -5.36 -1.65
C LYS A 154 -14.22 -5.79 -1.77
N PHE A 155 -14.79 -5.76 -2.97
CA PHE A 155 -16.23 -6.01 -3.18
C PHE A 155 -16.54 -7.37 -3.82
N ALA A 156 -15.59 -8.01 -4.52
CA ALA A 156 -15.80 -9.34 -5.11
C ALA A 156 -16.25 -10.41 -4.09
N PRO A 157 -15.78 -10.41 -2.82
CA PRO A 157 -16.28 -11.35 -1.81
C PRO A 157 -17.80 -11.28 -1.60
N ALA A 158 -18.43 -10.10 -1.72
CA ALA A 158 -19.88 -9.97 -1.64
C ALA A 158 -20.57 -10.65 -2.83
N VAL A 159 -19.99 -10.56 -4.04
CA VAL A 159 -20.47 -11.26 -5.24
C VAL A 159 -20.35 -12.76 -5.05
N TRP A 160 -19.19 -13.26 -4.62
CA TRP A 160 -18.96 -14.70 -4.41
C TRP A 160 -19.90 -15.29 -3.37
N PHE A 161 -20.11 -14.58 -2.27
CA PHE A 161 -21.04 -14.99 -1.21
C PHE A 161 -22.48 -15.04 -1.72
N ALA A 162 -22.92 -14.00 -2.44
CA ALA A 162 -24.25 -13.99 -3.03
C ALA A 162 -24.43 -15.08 -4.11
N TYR A 163 -23.44 -15.26 -4.97
CA TYR A 163 -23.45 -16.29 -6.01
C TYR A 163 -23.52 -17.68 -5.40
N SER A 164 -22.78 -17.95 -4.32
CA SER A 164 -22.79 -19.26 -3.66
C SER A 164 -24.20 -19.67 -3.21
N TYR A 165 -24.92 -18.75 -2.55
CA TYR A 165 -26.29 -19.02 -2.10
C TYR A 165 -27.27 -19.17 -3.27
N LEU A 166 -27.25 -18.21 -4.22
CA LEU A 166 -28.17 -18.20 -5.36
C LEU A 166 -27.93 -19.36 -6.33
N PHE A 167 -26.67 -19.75 -6.51
CA PHE A 167 -26.28 -20.91 -7.31
C PHE A 167 -26.83 -22.18 -6.67
N ALA A 168 -26.59 -22.40 -5.37
CA ALA A 168 -27.08 -23.60 -4.67
C ALA A 168 -28.61 -23.71 -4.75
N PHE A 169 -29.32 -22.61 -4.49
CA PHE A 169 -30.77 -22.54 -4.63
C PHE A 169 -31.22 -22.89 -6.05
N SER A 170 -30.69 -22.18 -7.05
CA SER A 170 -31.12 -22.36 -8.45
C SER A 170 -30.80 -23.75 -8.96
N PHE A 171 -29.61 -24.26 -8.68
CA PHE A 171 -29.18 -25.59 -9.05
C PHE A 171 -30.08 -26.67 -8.44
N TYR A 172 -30.41 -26.55 -7.15
CA TYR A 172 -31.35 -27.46 -6.50
C TYR A 172 -32.72 -27.46 -7.19
N TYR A 173 -33.33 -26.29 -7.40
CA TYR A 173 -34.67 -26.23 -8.00
C TYR A 173 -34.69 -26.59 -9.49
N LEU A 174 -33.64 -26.29 -10.26
CA LEU A 174 -33.52 -26.74 -11.66
C LEU A 174 -33.43 -28.26 -11.72
N THR A 175 -32.59 -28.88 -10.88
CA THR A 175 -32.46 -30.34 -10.87
C THR A 175 -33.74 -31.04 -10.38
N GLN A 176 -34.49 -30.45 -9.45
CA GLN A 176 -35.73 -31.05 -8.97
C GLN A 176 -36.87 -30.95 -9.99
N ASN A 177 -37.04 -29.80 -10.64
CA ASN A 177 -38.23 -29.54 -11.47
C ASN A 177 -38.16 -30.14 -12.87
N PHE A 178 -36.97 -30.35 -13.43
CA PHE A 178 -36.82 -30.83 -14.79
C PHE A 178 -36.38 -32.30 -14.82
N LYS A 179 -37.34 -33.23 -14.64
CA LYS A 179 -37.07 -34.67 -14.53
C LYS A 179 -36.21 -35.22 -15.69
N ASN A 180 -36.46 -34.76 -16.92
CA ASN A 180 -35.77 -35.28 -18.12
C ASN A 180 -34.31 -34.82 -18.24
N ILE A 181 -33.94 -33.67 -17.67
CA ILE A 181 -32.57 -33.14 -17.72
C ILE A 181 -31.88 -33.18 -16.35
N ARG A 182 -32.51 -33.71 -15.30
CA ARG A 182 -31.95 -33.80 -13.95
C ARG A 182 -30.59 -34.49 -13.94
N SER A 183 -30.45 -35.60 -14.64
CA SER A 183 -29.19 -36.33 -14.75
C SER A 183 -28.15 -35.50 -15.48
N VAL A 184 -28.51 -34.82 -16.56
CA VAL A 184 -27.62 -33.90 -17.29
C VAL A 184 -27.16 -32.76 -16.37
N LEU A 185 -28.08 -32.08 -15.68
CA LEU A 185 -27.74 -30.99 -14.77
C LEU A 185 -26.79 -31.45 -13.64
N ARG A 186 -26.96 -32.66 -13.09
CA ARG A 186 -26.10 -33.16 -12.00
C ARG A 186 -24.75 -33.67 -12.49
N PHE A 187 -24.73 -34.44 -13.58
CA PHE A 187 -23.54 -35.15 -14.05
C PHE A 187 -22.77 -34.40 -15.14
N LEU A 188 -23.31 -33.32 -15.71
CA LEU A 188 -22.63 -32.49 -16.70
C LEU A 188 -22.21 -31.13 -16.12
N ILE A 189 -23.15 -30.36 -15.55
CA ILE A 189 -22.87 -28.96 -15.16
C ILE A 189 -21.86 -28.88 -14.02
N LEU A 190 -22.03 -29.69 -12.97
CA LEU A 190 -21.12 -29.63 -11.83
C LEU A 190 -19.69 -30.05 -12.23
N PRO A 191 -19.48 -31.19 -12.94
CA PRO A 191 -18.15 -31.52 -13.47
C PRO A 191 -17.62 -30.46 -14.44
N LEU A 192 -18.47 -29.86 -15.27
CA LEU A 192 -18.04 -28.81 -16.21
C LEU A 192 -17.51 -27.57 -15.48
N ILE A 193 -18.15 -27.16 -14.38
CA ILE A 193 -17.65 -26.05 -13.53
C ILE A 193 -16.34 -26.44 -12.84
N LEU A 194 -16.22 -27.68 -12.36
CA LEU A 194 -14.97 -28.17 -11.75
C LEU A 194 -13.82 -28.25 -12.76
N ILE A 195 -14.10 -28.71 -13.98
CA ILE A 195 -13.15 -28.73 -15.10
C ILE A 195 -12.79 -27.30 -15.51
N TYR A 196 -13.75 -26.38 -15.55
CA TYR A 196 -13.46 -24.97 -15.80
C TYR A 196 -12.52 -24.37 -14.75
N SER A 197 -12.66 -24.81 -13.49
CA SER A 197 -11.78 -24.41 -12.37
C SER A 197 -10.47 -25.22 -12.29
N PHE A 198 -10.05 -25.92 -13.35
CA PHE A 198 -8.84 -26.75 -13.34
C PHE A 198 -7.54 -26.05 -12.87
N PRO A 199 -7.29 -24.74 -13.08
CA PRO A 199 -6.04 -24.11 -12.61
C PRO A 199 -5.86 -24.25 -11.10
N PHE A 200 -6.97 -24.21 -10.34
CA PHE A 200 -6.98 -24.44 -8.90
C PHE A 200 -6.41 -25.82 -8.53
N PHE A 201 -6.78 -26.87 -9.27
CA PHE A 201 -6.34 -28.24 -9.00
C PHE A 201 -4.92 -28.53 -9.48
N THR A 202 -4.38 -27.74 -10.41
CA THR A 202 -3.02 -27.92 -10.94
C THR A 202 -1.93 -27.18 -10.15
N GLY A 203 -2.29 -26.31 -9.19
CA GLY A 203 -1.33 -25.57 -8.35
C GLY A 203 -0.56 -24.44 -9.05
N SER A 204 -0.68 -24.34 -10.36
CA SER A 204 0.00 -23.37 -11.23
C SER A 204 -0.54 -21.94 -11.14
N PHE A 205 -1.54 -21.68 -10.28
CA PHE A 205 -2.03 -20.33 -9.98
C PHE A 205 -0.96 -19.46 -9.27
N PHE A 206 0.03 -20.08 -8.61
CA PHE A 206 1.16 -19.35 -8.02
C PHE A 206 2.21 -18.90 -9.05
N ASN A 207 2.10 -19.34 -10.31
CA ASN A 207 3.00 -18.93 -11.37
C ASN A 207 2.57 -17.56 -11.87
N TRP A 208 3.31 -16.53 -11.45
CA TRP A 208 3.09 -15.16 -11.90
C TRP A 208 3.41 -15.02 -13.40
N ARG A 209 4.50 -15.65 -13.87
CA ARG A 209 4.87 -15.80 -15.28
C ARG A 209 5.50 -17.17 -15.50
N GLU A 210 5.66 -17.62 -16.75
CA GLU A 210 6.23 -18.95 -17.06
C GLU A 210 7.57 -19.25 -16.34
N SER A 211 8.40 -18.24 -16.08
CA SER A 211 9.70 -18.40 -15.41
C SER A 211 9.70 -18.02 -13.92
N PHE A 212 8.60 -17.50 -13.38
CA PHE A 212 8.57 -16.88 -12.05
C PHE A 212 7.35 -17.31 -11.23
N SER A 213 7.60 -17.78 -10.01
CA SER A 213 6.60 -18.29 -9.08
C SER A 213 6.97 -17.93 -7.64
N THR A 214 5.96 -17.86 -6.78
CA THR A 214 6.18 -17.84 -5.32
C THR A 214 6.29 -19.25 -4.75
N MET A 215 5.95 -20.28 -5.54
CA MET A 215 6.02 -21.69 -5.18
C MET A 215 7.28 -22.33 -5.77
N THR A 216 8.43 -22.02 -5.18
CA THR A 216 9.74 -22.49 -5.63
C THR A 216 10.43 -23.29 -4.55
N ASN A 217 11.25 -24.27 -4.94
CA ASN A 217 12.10 -24.99 -3.99
C ASN A 217 13.21 -24.05 -3.51
N LEU A 218 13.20 -23.73 -2.22
CA LEU A 218 14.21 -22.88 -1.62
C LEU A 218 15.58 -23.57 -1.69
N PRO A 219 16.62 -22.94 -2.27
CA PRO A 219 17.95 -23.51 -2.28
C PRO A 219 18.49 -23.71 -0.86
N ALA A 220 19.21 -24.81 -0.62
CA ALA A 220 19.70 -25.17 0.72
C ALA A 220 20.58 -24.08 1.35
N TYR A 221 21.32 -23.32 0.54
CA TYR A 221 22.19 -22.26 1.02
C TYR A 221 21.44 -21.09 1.67
N VAL A 222 20.19 -20.83 1.31
CA VAL A 222 19.37 -19.79 1.95
C VAL A 222 19.10 -20.17 3.41
N LEU A 223 18.82 -21.46 3.65
CA LEU A 223 18.66 -21.99 5.01
C LEU A 223 19.98 -22.03 5.76
N SER A 224 21.10 -22.33 5.08
CA SER A 224 22.44 -22.25 5.68
C SER A 224 22.77 -20.83 6.15
N PHE A 225 22.49 -19.82 5.33
CA PHE A 225 22.63 -18.42 5.73
C PHE A 225 21.75 -18.07 6.93
N SER A 226 20.46 -18.44 6.89
CA SER A 226 19.54 -18.19 8.01
C SER A 226 20.06 -18.78 9.33
N ASN A 227 20.47 -20.05 9.31
CA ASN A 227 21.03 -20.72 10.48
C ASN A 227 22.30 -20.03 10.98
N TYR A 228 23.20 -19.67 10.06
CA TYR A 228 24.41 -18.94 10.41
C TYR A 228 24.09 -17.57 11.03
N ALA A 229 23.23 -16.78 10.39
CA ALA A 229 22.84 -15.46 10.84
C ALA A 229 22.25 -15.51 12.24
N ASN A 230 21.32 -16.44 12.47
CA ASN A 230 20.65 -16.61 13.76
C ASN A 230 21.62 -17.02 14.89
N SER A 231 22.65 -17.81 14.59
CA SER A 231 23.60 -18.33 15.60
C SER A 231 24.85 -17.47 15.81
N ASN A 232 25.35 -16.78 14.79
CA ASN A 232 26.67 -16.13 14.83
C ASN A 232 26.60 -14.60 14.85
N LEU A 233 25.50 -14.00 14.39
CA LEU A 233 25.35 -12.54 14.38
C LEU A 233 24.65 -12.07 15.66
N SER A 234 25.01 -10.87 16.12
CA SER A 234 24.34 -10.23 17.24
C SER A 234 22.89 -9.87 16.90
N PHE A 235 22.05 -9.66 17.90
CA PHE A 235 20.68 -9.19 17.68
C PHE A 235 20.63 -7.77 17.09
N ASN A 236 21.62 -6.94 17.42
CA ASN A 236 21.71 -5.57 16.91
C ASN A 236 22.34 -5.47 15.51
N ASP A 237 22.88 -6.56 14.99
CA ASP A 237 23.52 -6.55 13.69
C ASP A 237 22.48 -6.37 12.58
N ARG A 238 22.72 -5.42 11.68
CA ARG A 238 21.86 -5.17 10.52
C ARG A 238 22.58 -5.53 9.24
N ILE A 239 21.83 -6.10 8.30
CA ILE A 239 22.35 -6.64 7.04
C ILE A 239 21.67 -5.91 5.89
N LEU A 240 22.44 -5.24 5.03
CA LEU A 240 21.94 -4.69 3.77
C LEU A 240 22.13 -5.70 2.64
N THR A 241 21.10 -5.92 1.84
CA THR A 241 21.10 -6.89 0.74
C THR A 241 21.50 -6.25 -0.59
N PHE A 242 22.22 -7.01 -1.43
CA PHE A 242 22.67 -6.61 -2.76
C PHE A 242 22.36 -7.71 -3.78
N PRO A 243 22.13 -7.37 -5.07
CA PRO A 243 22.10 -6.03 -5.63
C PRO A 243 20.85 -5.24 -5.21
N ASN A 244 20.82 -3.95 -5.51
CA ASN A 244 19.62 -3.13 -5.32
C ASN A 244 18.44 -3.75 -6.11
N GLN A 245 17.25 -3.73 -5.53
CA GLN A 245 16.05 -4.15 -6.27
C GLN A 245 15.74 -3.14 -7.37
N ASN A 246 15.04 -3.58 -8.41
CA ASN A 246 14.69 -2.69 -9.51
C ASN A 246 13.74 -1.58 -9.02
N LEU A 247 14.01 -0.32 -9.36
CA LEU A 247 13.25 0.83 -8.82
C LEU A 247 11.77 0.83 -9.22
N ASP A 248 11.43 0.21 -10.35
CA ASP A 248 10.06 0.20 -10.88
C ASP A 248 9.10 -0.64 -10.02
N TRP A 249 9.54 -1.82 -9.59
CA TRP A 249 8.69 -2.78 -8.88
C TRP A 249 9.12 -3.07 -7.46
N ASN A 250 10.39 -2.77 -7.13
CA ASN A 250 11.03 -3.10 -5.85
C ASN A 250 10.72 -4.56 -5.45
N SER A 251 11.06 -5.47 -6.37
CA SER A 251 10.83 -6.91 -6.22
C SER A 251 12.14 -7.68 -6.21
N ALA A 252 12.21 -8.70 -5.35
CA ALA A 252 13.30 -9.66 -5.30
C ALA A 252 13.06 -10.76 -6.34
N ILE A 253 14.05 -10.96 -7.23
CA ILE A 253 13.97 -11.93 -8.33
C ILE A 253 15.26 -12.74 -8.39
N TYR A 254 15.13 -14.05 -8.36
CA TYR A 254 16.28 -14.95 -8.38
C TYR A 254 16.22 -15.93 -9.55
N LYS A 255 17.40 -16.41 -9.97
CA LYS A 255 17.58 -17.35 -11.09
C LYS A 255 16.88 -18.70 -10.88
N TRP A 256 16.60 -19.07 -9.63
CA TRP A 256 15.82 -20.27 -9.28
C TRP A 256 14.29 -20.06 -9.37
N GLY A 257 13.86 -18.94 -9.95
CA GLY A 257 12.47 -18.70 -10.34
C GLY A 257 11.62 -18.00 -9.29
N TYR A 258 12.20 -17.57 -8.17
CA TYR A 258 11.46 -16.83 -7.15
C TYR A 258 11.22 -15.39 -7.56
N TRP A 259 9.99 -14.92 -7.34
CA TRP A 259 9.60 -13.53 -7.52
C TRP A 259 8.68 -13.11 -6.38
N SER A 260 9.02 -12.01 -5.69
CA SER A 260 8.20 -11.47 -4.60
C SER A 260 8.54 -10.00 -4.35
N THR A 261 7.57 -9.23 -3.88
CA THR A 261 7.81 -7.88 -3.32
C THR A 261 8.33 -7.93 -1.89
N SER A 262 8.39 -9.12 -1.29
CA SER A 262 8.96 -9.37 0.03
C SER A 262 10.15 -10.31 -0.12
N PRO A 263 11.39 -9.82 0.10
CA PRO A 263 12.60 -10.64 0.02
C PRO A 263 12.59 -11.83 0.97
N VAL A 264 13.20 -12.94 0.58
CA VAL A 264 13.16 -14.21 1.34
C VAL A 264 14.00 -14.16 2.62
N GLU A 265 14.98 -13.26 2.68
CA GLU A 265 15.88 -13.04 3.81
C GLU A 265 15.11 -12.56 5.04
N SER A 266 14.17 -11.63 4.85
CA SER A 266 13.35 -11.09 5.94
C SER A 266 12.41 -12.13 6.57
N LEU A 267 12.08 -13.18 5.82
CA LEU A 267 11.23 -14.29 6.28
C LEU A 267 12.03 -15.43 6.90
N SER A 268 13.32 -15.54 6.59
CA SER A 268 14.15 -16.68 6.96
C SER A 268 15.02 -16.41 8.19
N THR A 269 15.30 -15.16 8.55
CA THR A 269 16.15 -14.82 9.72
C THR A 269 15.40 -14.01 10.77
N ASN A 270 15.89 -14.02 12.01
CA ASN A 270 15.43 -13.11 13.06
C ASN A 270 16.25 -11.80 13.15
N LYS A 271 17.08 -11.52 12.13
CA LYS A 271 17.96 -10.35 12.07
C LYS A 271 17.31 -9.22 11.29
N SER A 272 17.79 -8.00 11.56
CA SER A 272 17.34 -6.80 10.86
C SER A 272 17.89 -6.82 9.43
N ILE A 273 17.07 -7.22 8.47
CA ILE A 273 17.38 -7.14 7.04
C ILE A 273 16.91 -5.80 6.49
N ILE A 274 17.82 -5.08 5.84
CA ILE A 274 17.56 -3.85 5.10
C ILE A 274 17.64 -4.19 3.62
N THR A 275 16.62 -3.78 2.89
CA THR A 275 16.46 -4.09 1.47
C THR A 275 15.60 -3.01 0.85
N ASN A 276 15.86 -2.69 -0.42
CA ASN A 276 15.08 -1.67 -1.11
C ASN A 276 13.78 -2.23 -1.67
N ASP A 277 12.92 -2.75 -0.78
CA ASP A 277 11.63 -3.31 -1.16
C ASP A 277 10.50 -2.28 -1.19
N ARG A 278 9.31 -2.78 -1.47
CA ARG A 278 8.08 -1.97 -1.57
C ARG A 278 7.60 -1.42 -0.22
N GLU A 279 7.97 -2.04 0.89
CA GLU A 279 7.53 -1.66 2.23
C GLU A 279 8.43 -0.58 2.85
N MET A 280 9.62 -0.36 2.29
CA MET A 280 10.52 0.69 2.75
C MET A 280 9.96 2.10 2.51
N THR A 281 10.14 2.97 3.50
CA THR A 281 9.76 4.39 3.44
C THR A 281 10.60 5.15 2.41
N GLU A 282 10.08 6.28 1.92
CA GLU A 282 10.80 7.11 0.94
C GLU A 282 12.15 7.60 1.48
N SER A 283 12.21 8.05 2.73
CA SER A 283 13.47 8.48 3.36
C SER A 283 14.47 7.32 3.50
N GLY A 284 13.99 6.12 3.87
CA GLY A 284 14.83 4.92 3.90
C GLY A 284 15.35 4.55 2.51
N ARG A 285 14.52 4.71 1.47
CA ARG A 285 14.92 4.51 0.07
C ARG A 285 16.01 5.45 -0.37
N LYS A 286 15.86 6.75 -0.12
CA LYS A 286 16.89 7.74 -0.48
C LYS A 286 18.23 7.40 0.18
N LEU A 287 18.24 7.04 1.46
CA LEU A 287 19.47 6.65 2.17
C LEU A 287 20.10 5.37 1.64
N THR A 288 19.31 4.33 1.37
CA THR A 288 19.83 3.07 0.82
C THR A 288 20.31 3.24 -0.63
N GLU A 289 19.63 4.05 -1.44
CA GLU A 289 20.08 4.41 -2.78
C GLU A 289 21.43 5.15 -2.79
N VAL A 290 21.69 6.01 -1.82
CA VAL A 290 23.01 6.64 -1.65
C VAL A 290 24.07 5.54 -1.47
N ILE A 291 23.83 4.54 -0.62
CA ILE A 291 24.77 3.42 -0.43
C ILE A 291 24.99 2.66 -1.73
N TYR A 292 23.92 2.26 -2.43
CA TYR A 292 24.07 1.49 -3.67
C TYR A 292 24.81 2.27 -4.76
N LYS A 293 24.51 3.56 -4.95
CA LYS A 293 25.11 4.40 -6.00
C LYS A 293 26.57 4.71 -5.68
N SER A 294 26.88 5.18 -4.47
CA SER A 294 28.24 5.55 -4.07
C SER A 294 29.22 4.36 -4.08
N ILE A 295 28.77 3.15 -3.72
CA ILE A 295 29.60 1.94 -3.85
C ILE A 295 29.95 1.67 -5.33
N ILE A 296 28.99 1.85 -6.24
CA ILE A 296 29.21 1.65 -7.69
C ILE A 296 30.09 2.75 -8.28
N ASP A 297 29.84 4.00 -7.89
CA ASP A 297 30.55 5.19 -8.36
C ASP A 297 31.96 5.30 -7.73
N GLY A 298 32.22 4.60 -6.63
CA GLY A 298 33.48 4.63 -5.89
C GLY A 298 33.66 5.90 -5.05
N THR A 299 32.56 6.47 -4.54
CA THR A 299 32.59 7.61 -3.60
C THR A 299 32.41 7.15 -2.17
N ASP A 300 32.87 7.92 -1.19
CA ASP A 300 32.81 7.55 0.24
C ASP A 300 31.46 7.89 0.91
N ASP A 301 30.45 8.33 0.13
CA ASP A 301 29.16 8.74 0.68
C ASP A 301 28.39 7.58 1.33
N TRP A 302 28.67 6.33 0.95
CA TRP A 302 28.07 5.15 1.55
C TRP A 302 28.42 5.02 3.03
N GLU A 303 29.60 5.47 3.47
CA GLU A 303 30.08 5.28 4.84
C GLU A 303 29.14 5.96 5.85
N LYS A 304 28.80 7.22 5.58
CA LYS A 304 27.88 8.01 6.42
C LYS A 304 26.47 7.41 6.42
N ALA A 305 26.00 6.95 5.26
CA ALA A 305 24.67 6.36 5.16
C ALA A 305 24.60 5.00 5.89
N VAL A 306 25.65 4.18 5.79
CA VAL A 306 25.80 2.94 6.56
C VAL A 306 25.85 3.22 8.06
N GLU A 307 26.58 4.25 8.48
CA GLU A 307 26.67 4.68 9.88
C GLU A 307 25.30 5.10 10.43
N ILE A 308 24.57 5.95 9.70
CA ILE A 308 23.22 6.41 10.07
C ILE A 308 22.24 5.23 10.17
N LEU A 309 22.30 4.31 9.21
CA LEU A 309 21.41 3.14 9.19
C LEU A 309 21.86 2.03 10.15
N GLY A 310 23.07 2.13 10.72
CA GLY A 310 23.66 1.13 11.59
C GLY A 310 23.84 -0.21 10.89
N ILE A 311 24.32 -0.21 9.64
CA ILE A 311 24.54 -1.45 8.87
C ILE A 311 25.90 -2.05 9.25
N ASN A 312 25.93 -3.35 9.55
CA ASN A 312 27.13 -4.07 9.96
C ASN A 312 27.66 -5.00 8.86
N TYR A 313 26.75 -5.53 8.05
CA TYR A 313 27.06 -6.53 7.04
C TYR A 313 26.39 -6.21 5.71
N PHE A 314 27.05 -6.59 4.63
CA PHE A 314 26.50 -6.64 3.29
C PHE A 314 26.31 -8.10 2.87
N LEU A 315 25.12 -8.42 2.38
CA LEU A 315 24.79 -9.74 1.85
C LEU A 315 24.62 -9.63 0.33
N LEU A 316 25.53 -10.26 -0.42
CA LEU A 316 25.51 -10.24 -1.88
C LEU A 316 24.87 -11.51 -2.44
N HIS A 317 23.80 -11.36 -3.22
CA HIS A 317 23.10 -12.44 -3.90
C HIS A 317 23.59 -12.60 -5.35
N ASN A 318 24.44 -13.59 -5.62
CA ASN A 318 24.94 -13.86 -6.97
C ASN A 318 23.92 -14.58 -7.86
N ASP A 319 22.90 -15.16 -7.23
CA ASP A 319 21.75 -15.78 -7.87
C ASP A 319 20.63 -14.77 -8.21
N PHE A 320 20.81 -13.48 -7.94
CA PHE A 320 19.85 -12.45 -8.35
C PHE A 320 19.73 -12.39 -9.88
N TYR A 321 18.51 -12.33 -10.40
CA TYR A 321 18.25 -12.30 -11.84
C TYR A 321 18.27 -10.85 -12.37
N PHE A 322 19.45 -10.24 -12.30
CA PHE A 322 19.64 -8.80 -12.57
C PHE A 322 19.26 -8.34 -13.98
N ASN A 323 19.28 -9.23 -14.98
CA ASN A 323 18.93 -8.93 -16.36
C ASN A 323 17.56 -9.50 -16.77
N ALA A 324 16.69 -9.82 -15.80
CA ALA A 324 15.33 -10.29 -16.08
C ALA A 324 14.55 -9.25 -16.91
N PRO A 325 13.81 -9.67 -17.97
CA PRO A 325 13.05 -8.75 -18.81
C PRO A 325 12.02 -7.93 -18.00
N GLY A 326 12.19 -6.60 -17.99
CA GLY A 326 11.33 -5.66 -17.25
C GLY A 326 11.75 -5.40 -15.80
N PHE A 327 12.85 -6.00 -15.33
CA PHE A 327 13.34 -5.88 -13.94
C PHE A 327 14.86 -5.73 -13.89
N LYS A 328 15.42 -4.98 -14.84
CA LYS A 328 16.88 -4.82 -14.91
C LYS A 328 17.40 -4.09 -13.67
N THR A 329 18.48 -4.60 -13.11
CA THR A 329 19.29 -3.97 -12.06
C THR A 329 20.77 -4.24 -12.33
N GLU A 330 21.62 -3.76 -11.43
CA GLU A 330 23.07 -3.89 -11.50
C GLU A 330 23.52 -5.35 -11.34
N ASP A 331 24.58 -5.75 -12.05
CA ASP A 331 25.14 -7.10 -11.97
C ASP A 331 25.76 -7.32 -10.58
N PRO A 332 25.42 -8.41 -9.85
CA PRO A 332 26.07 -8.76 -8.59
C PRO A 332 27.60 -8.78 -8.66
N LYS A 333 28.17 -9.08 -9.84
CA LYS A 333 29.62 -9.04 -10.06
C LYS A 333 30.23 -7.66 -9.86
N THR A 334 29.54 -6.61 -10.31
CA THR A 334 30.00 -5.22 -10.14
C THR A 334 30.16 -4.90 -8.66
N TYR A 335 29.17 -5.25 -7.83
CA TYR A 335 29.26 -5.07 -6.38
C TYR A 335 30.38 -5.90 -5.75
N ARG A 336 30.59 -7.14 -6.20
CA ARG A 336 31.69 -7.99 -5.70
C ARG A 336 33.05 -7.33 -5.94
N GLU A 337 33.28 -6.81 -7.15
CA GLU A 337 34.52 -6.13 -7.50
C GLU A 337 34.74 -4.90 -6.62
N ARG A 338 33.70 -4.07 -6.45
CA ARG A 338 33.74 -2.90 -5.56
C ARG A 338 33.98 -3.26 -4.10
N PHE A 339 33.37 -4.33 -3.59
CA PHE A 339 33.60 -4.79 -2.21
C PHE A 339 35.06 -5.20 -1.97
N LEU A 340 35.70 -5.81 -2.98
CA LEU A 340 37.12 -6.16 -2.91
C LEU A 340 38.03 -4.92 -2.97
N GLU A 341 37.70 -3.94 -3.83
CA GLU A 341 38.43 -2.67 -3.92
C GLU A 341 38.35 -1.86 -2.62
N LEU A 342 37.18 -1.82 -1.98
CA LEU A 342 36.94 -1.14 -0.70
C LEU A 342 37.47 -1.92 0.52
N GLY A 343 38.05 -3.11 0.30
CA GLY A 343 38.66 -3.90 1.37
C GLY A 343 37.68 -4.52 2.36
N PHE A 344 36.43 -4.79 1.95
CA PHE A 344 35.45 -5.44 2.83
C PHE A 344 35.83 -6.88 3.14
N GLU A 345 35.73 -7.26 4.41
CA GLU A 345 36.13 -8.59 4.85
C GLU A 345 35.03 -9.60 4.52
N LYS A 346 35.29 -10.52 3.58
CA LYS A 346 34.40 -11.65 3.30
C LYS A 346 34.38 -12.60 4.51
N LYS A 347 33.24 -12.72 5.19
CA LYS A 347 33.08 -13.53 6.40
C LYS A 347 32.71 -14.98 6.12
N GLU A 348 31.75 -15.20 5.23
CA GLU A 348 31.20 -16.52 4.97
C GLU A 348 30.56 -16.59 3.58
N VAL A 349 30.53 -17.79 2.99
CA VAL A 349 29.89 -18.05 1.69
C VAL A 349 28.87 -19.17 1.82
N PHE A 350 27.64 -18.90 1.39
CA PHE A 350 26.53 -19.84 1.38
C PHE A 350 26.10 -20.07 -0.07
N GLY A 351 26.74 -21.03 -0.75
CA GLY A 351 26.43 -21.31 -2.16
C GLY A 351 26.61 -20.05 -3.02
N GLU A 352 25.50 -19.47 -3.48
CA GLU A 352 25.47 -18.25 -4.30
C GLU A 352 25.42 -16.94 -3.48
N TRP A 353 25.32 -17.02 -2.15
CA TRP A 353 25.26 -15.85 -1.27
C TRP A 353 26.59 -15.63 -0.56
N GLU A 354 27.02 -14.38 -0.49
CA GLU A 354 28.28 -14.00 0.16
C GLU A 354 28.02 -12.93 1.22
N LEU A 355 28.50 -13.16 2.44
CA LEU A 355 28.39 -12.22 3.54
C LEU A 355 29.71 -11.48 3.74
N TYR A 356 29.65 -10.16 3.70
CA TYR A 356 30.79 -9.26 3.92
C TYR A 356 30.57 -8.48 5.21
N LYS A 357 31.60 -8.40 6.05
CA LYS A 357 31.63 -7.48 7.20
C LYS A 357 32.18 -6.15 6.73
N ILE A 358 31.46 -5.09 7.06
CA ILE A 358 31.92 -3.73 6.82
C ILE A 358 33.05 -3.46 7.83
N PRO A 359 34.16 -2.83 7.41
CA PRO A 359 35.21 -2.38 8.32
C PRO A 359 34.62 -1.63 9.51
N GLU A 360 35.31 -1.60 10.65
CA GLU A 360 34.84 -0.86 11.84
C GLU A 360 34.79 0.65 11.58
N ILE A 361 33.76 1.08 10.85
CA ILE A 361 33.23 2.43 10.88
C ILE A 361 32.66 2.55 12.29
N SER A 362 33.04 3.61 13.00
CA SER A 362 32.50 3.91 14.33
C SER A 362 30.99 4.11 14.20
N LEU A 363 30.22 3.02 14.26
CA LEU A 363 28.77 3.06 14.29
C LEU A 363 28.39 3.92 15.49
N LYS A 364 27.94 5.15 15.22
CA LYS A 364 27.54 6.07 16.28
C LYS A 364 26.60 5.34 17.22
N ASN A 365 26.89 5.41 18.51
CA ASN A 365 25.99 4.92 19.54
C ASN A 365 24.58 5.47 19.26
N LYS A 366 23.55 4.65 19.55
CA LYS A 366 22.12 5.01 19.34
C LYS A 366 21.70 6.33 20.03
N LEU A 367 22.54 6.85 20.92
CA LEU A 367 22.46 8.16 21.54
C LEU A 367 23.66 9.01 21.09
N TYR A 368 23.38 10.04 20.31
CA TYR A 368 24.29 11.14 20.06
C TYR A 368 23.70 12.39 20.70
N ILE A 369 24.50 13.08 21.52
CA ILE A 369 24.22 14.44 21.92
C ILE A 369 24.93 15.30 20.88
N GLU A 370 24.19 15.73 19.87
CA GLU A 370 24.68 16.73 18.92
C GLU A 370 24.72 18.07 19.68
N ASN A 371 25.90 18.48 20.14
CA ASN A 371 26.07 19.76 20.83
C ASN A 371 26.08 20.95 19.87
N ASP A 372 26.25 20.67 18.58
CA ASP A 372 26.38 21.68 17.53
C ASP A 372 25.18 21.58 16.59
N ALA A 373 24.46 22.68 16.43
CA ALA A 373 23.38 22.75 15.46
C ALA A 373 23.98 22.64 14.05
N VAL A 374 23.61 21.60 13.29
CA VAL A 374 24.05 21.46 11.90
C VAL A 374 23.31 22.48 11.05
N GLY A 375 23.99 23.57 10.72
CA GLY A 375 23.55 24.55 9.74
C GLY A 375 23.89 24.04 8.34
N ILE A 376 22.90 23.80 7.49
CA ILE A 376 23.12 23.52 6.08
C ILE A 376 22.99 24.86 5.35
N SER A 377 24.09 25.36 4.78
CA SER A 377 24.06 26.52 3.89
C SER A 377 24.11 26.06 2.45
N THR A 378 23.13 26.46 1.64
CA THR A 378 23.12 26.20 0.19
C THR A 378 22.82 27.48 -0.56
N ASN A 379 23.47 27.65 -1.72
CA ASN A 379 23.28 28.81 -2.60
C ASN A 379 22.10 28.66 -3.57
N GLU A 380 21.46 27.49 -3.60
CA GLU A 380 20.37 27.18 -4.53
C GLU A 380 19.08 26.83 -3.77
N ASN A 381 17.94 27.20 -4.34
CA ASN A 381 16.60 26.83 -3.87
C ASN A 381 16.30 25.32 -4.08
N ILE A 382 17.32 24.44 -4.02
CA ILE A 382 17.17 22.98 -4.19
C ILE A 382 16.51 22.32 -2.96
N LEU A 383 16.45 23.03 -1.83
CA LEU A 383 15.99 22.45 -0.55
C LEU A 383 14.52 22.04 -0.53
N GLU A 384 13.66 22.60 -1.39
CA GLU A 384 12.27 22.15 -1.50
C GLU A 384 12.19 20.70 -2.02
N ASP A 385 13.06 20.26 -2.94
CA ASP A 385 12.91 18.95 -3.57
C ASP A 385 13.69 17.82 -2.88
N GLN A 386 14.77 18.13 -2.16
CA GLN A 386 15.68 17.11 -1.60
C GLN A 386 15.38 16.70 -0.15
N TYR A 387 14.64 17.51 0.63
CA TYR A 387 14.45 17.29 2.08
C TYR A 387 13.00 17.15 2.54
N PHE A 388 12.06 16.83 1.64
CA PHE A 388 10.71 16.39 2.02
C PHE A 388 10.79 15.16 2.94
N GLY A 389 10.48 15.38 4.23
CA GLY A 389 10.46 14.33 5.25
C GLY A 389 11.00 14.74 6.62
N ILE A 390 11.72 15.86 6.73
CA ILE A 390 12.09 16.42 8.03
C ILE A 390 11.01 17.43 8.44
N GLU A 391 10.07 17.03 9.28
CA GLU A 391 8.99 17.91 9.79
C GLU A 391 9.50 19.10 10.67
N ASN A 392 10.83 19.19 10.86
CA ASN A 392 11.54 20.14 11.71
C ASN A 392 12.53 21.06 10.95
N VAL A 393 12.23 21.42 9.71
CA VAL A 393 12.94 22.52 9.05
C VAL A 393 12.40 23.85 9.60
N ILE A 394 13.27 24.66 10.20
CA ILE A 394 12.97 26.05 10.57
C ILE A 394 13.63 26.93 9.51
N ASP A 395 12.83 27.55 8.65
CA ASP A 395 13.28 28.65 7.82
C ASP A 395 13.40 29.91 8.69
N LEU A 396 14.62 30.39 8.88
CA LEU A 396 14.85 31.70 9.47
C LEU A 396 15.06 32.71 8.33
N PRO A 397 14.21 33.74 8.19
CA PRO A 397 14.52 34.85 7.32
C PRO A 397 15.77 35.55 7.87
N LEU A 398 16.80 35.70 7.03
CA LEU A 398 17.95 36.57 7.33
C LEU A 398 17.49 38.04 7.27
N GLY A 399 16.75 38.45 8.29
CA GLY A 399 16.54 39.85 8.67
C GLY A 399 17.44 40.19 9.86
N ASN A 400 17.74 41.49 10.02
CA ASN A 400 18.71 42.09 10.95
C ASN A 400 18.58 41.76 12.46
N ASP A 401 17.76 40.81 12.87
CA ASP A 401 17.62 40.42 14.28
C ASP A 401 18.63 39.31 14.62
N SER A 402 19.64 39.71 15.38
CA SER A 402 20.76 38.88 15.81
C SER A 402 20.33 37.77 16.78
N PHE A 403 20.14 36.55 16.27
CA PHE A 403 20.36 35.34 17.05
C PHE A 403 21.80 34.88 16.82
N VAL A 404 22.63 34.99 17.86
CA VAL A 404 24.02 34.55 17.84
C VAL A 404 24.03 33.02 17.80
N VAL A 405 24.34 32.46 16.63
CA VAL A 405 24.77 31.08 16.48
C VAL A 405 26.30 31.13 16.46
N ASN A 406 26.96 30.52 17.43
CA ASN A 406 28.40 30.30 17.36
C ASN A 406 28.66 29.32 16.22
N SER A 407 29.02 29.83 15.04
CA SER A 407 29.46 29.06 13.88
C SER A 407 30.75 29.69 13.33
N PRO A 408 31.70 28.91 12.79
CA PRO A 408 32.94 29.43 12.24
C PRO A 408 32.64 30.25 10.98
N GLU A 409 33.24 31.45 10.90
CA GLU A 409 33.38 32.33 9.72
C GLU A 409 32.32 32.15 8.61
N ILE A 410 31.19 32.83 8.77
CA ILE A 410 30.19 32.99 7.72
C ILE A 410 30.77 33.93 6.65
N THR A 411 31.09 33.40 5.48
CA THR A 411 31.48 34.20 4.30
C THR A 411 30.29 35.02 3.78
N ASP A 412 30.51 36.31 3.55
CA ASP A 412 29.54 37.24 2.95
C ASP A 412 29.01 36.68 1.61
N GLY A 413 27.69 36.41 1.53
CA GLY A 413 27.03 36.00 0.28
C GLY A 413 25.87 35.01 0.40
N LEU A 414 25.62 34.44 1.58
CA LEU A 414 24.57 33.42 1.77
C LEU A 414 23.16 34.03 1.87
N LYS A 415 22.18 33.45 1.14
CA LYS A 415 20.78 33.91 1.10
C LYS A 415 19.86 33.25 2.13
N THR A 416 20.20 32.06 2.63
CA THR A 416 19.36 31.33 3.57
C THR A 416 20.21 30.42 4.45
N MET A 417 19.92 30.40 5.76
CA MET A 417 20.51 29.47 6.72
C MET A 417 19.40 28.59 7.27
N VAL A 418 19.50 27.27 7.08
CA VAL A 418 18.54 26.31 7.64
C VAL A 418 19.15 25.67 8.87
N LEU A 419 18.48 25.86 10.01
CA LEU A 419 18.80 25.21 11.28
C LEU A 419 17.90 23.99 11.46
N LEU A 420 18.51 22.81 11.43
CA LEU A 420 17.83 21.56 11.73
C LEU A 420 17.90 21.30 13.23
N GLN A 421 16.82 21.59 13.95
CA GLN A 421 16.72 21.24 15.37
C GLN A 421 16.04 19.88 15.50
N ASN A 422 16.82 18.83 15.78
CA ASN A 422 16.32 17.50 16.10
C ASN A 422 15.76 17.49 17.53
N CYS A 423 14.55 18.01 17.71
CA CYS A 423 13.84 17.85 18.97
C CYS A 423 12.82 16.72 18.86
N LEU A 424 13.15 15.57 19.48
CA LEU A 424 12.30 14.38 19.55
C LEU A 424 10.98 14.57 20.33
N PHE A 425 10.86 15.65 21.11
CA PHE A 425 9.71 15.96 21.98
C PHE A 425 9.28 17.43 21.97
N CYS A 426 9.74 18.22 21.01
CA CYS A 426 9.22 19.57 20.88
C CYS A 426 7.95 19.50 20.06
N ASP A 427 6.80 19.40 20.73
CA ASP A 427 5.59 19.92 20.15
C ASP A 427 5.89 21.38 19.81
N LYS A 428 5.86 21.73 18.51
CA LYS A 428 5.87 23.14 18.10
C LYS A 428 4.65 23.77 18.78
N GLU A 429 4.85 24.48 19.88
CA GLU A 429 3.97 25.59 20.23
C GLU A 429 4.19 26.63 19.14
N GLN A 430 3.56 26.43 17.98
CA GLN A 430 3.21 27.54 17.13
C GLN A 430 2.30 28.42 18.01
N LYS A 431 2.89 29.45 18.62
CA LYS A 431 2.14 30.66 18.94
C LYS A 431 1.78 31.32 17.62
N GLU A 432 0.95 30.64 16.82
CA GLU A 432 -0.04 31.36 16.05
C GLU A 432 -0.78 32.17 17.11
N THR A 433 -0.62 33.49 17.11
CA THR A 433 -1.65 34.33 17.72
C THR A 433 -2.88 34.01 16.89
N PRO A 434 -3.83 33.20 17.39
CA PRO A 434 -4.88 32.72 16.54
C PRO A 434 -5.74 33.95 16.29
N ILE A 435 -5.62 34.53 15.10
CA ILE A 435 -6.69 35.36 14.58
C ILE A 435 -7.83 34.37 14.38
N PHE A 436 -8.65 34.22 15.43
CA PHE A 436 -9.85 33.41 15.44
C PHE A 436 -10.86 34.07 14.50
N LEU A 437 -10.62 33.94 13.20
CA LEU A 437 -11.66 34.11 12.21
C LEU A 437 -12.57 32.89 12.37
N PRO A 438 -13.82 33.05 12.85
CA PRO A 438 -14.70 31.92 13.02
C PRO A 438 -14.87 31.22 11.67
N ARG A 439 -14.44 29.95 11.56
CA ARG A 439 -14.67 29.16 10.34
C ARG A 439 -16.17 29.10 10.07
N THR A 440 -16.61 29.77 9.02
CA THR A 440 -18.00 29.77 8.57
C THR A 440 -18.30 28.43 7.89
N ARG A 441 -18.81 27.46 8.66
CA ARG A 441 -19.17 26.12 8.14
C ARG A 441 -20.34 26.13 7.14
N ILE A 442 -21.10 27.22 7.09
CA ILE A 442 -22.29 27.36 6.25
C ILE A 442 -22.19 28.71 5.53
N LEU A 443 -21.96 28.66 4.22
CA LEU A 443 -21.79 29.84 3.38
C LEU A 443 -23.14 30.50 3.04
N PRO A 444 -23.17 31.80 2.65
CA PRO A 444 -24.39 32.52 2.29
C PRO A 444 -25.27 31.87 1.22
N GLY A 445 -24.69 31.03 0.35
CA GLY A 445 -25.42 30.28 -0.68
C GLY A 445 -25.98 28.91 -0.22
N SER A 446 -25.74 28.49 1.02
CA SER A 446 -26.25 27.22 1.53
C SER A 446 -27.74 27.31 1.89
N VAL A 447 -28.49 26.23 1.62
CA VAL A 447 -29.89 26.07 2.04
C VAL A 447 -30.08 26.25 3.56
N LEU A 448 -29.04 25.96 4.35
CA LEU A 448 -29.06 26.06 5.81
C LEU A 448 -28.65 27.45 6.35
N TYR A 449 -28.29 28.39 5.48
CA TYR A 449 -27.84 29.74 5.88
C TYR A 449 -28.88 30.56 6.68
N PRO A 450 -30.21 30.43 6.45
CA PRO A 450 -31.21 31.12 7.29
C PRO A 450 -31.11 30.79 8.79
N LEU A 451 -30.69 29.57 9.15
CA LEU A 451 -30.51 29.16 10.55
C LEU A 451 -29.32 29.88 11.21
N VAL A 452 -28.26 30.13 10.44
CA VAL A 452 -27.10 30.90 10.90
C VAL A 452 -27.49 32.34 11.17
N LYS A 453 -28.21 32.99 10.23
CA LYS A 453 -28.74 34.35 10.42
C LYS A 453 -29.63 34.47 11.66
N TYR A 454 -30.46 33.47 11.92
CA TYR A 454 -31.30 33.44 13.12
C TYR A 454 -30.46 33.37 14.41
N LYS A 455 -29.44 32.50 14.45
CA LYS A 455 -28.53 32.37 15.60
C LYS A 455 -27.77 33.66 15.88
N GLU A 456 -27.22 34.29 14.84
CA GLU A 456 -26.48 35.57 14.95
C GLU A 456 -27.38 36.70 15.45
N LYS A 457 -28.62 36.81 14.95
CA LYS A 457 -29.60 37.79 15.43
C LYS A 457 -29.91 37.60 16.92
N LYS A 458 -30.06 36.35 17.38
CA LYS A 458 -30.29 36.04 18.80
C LYS A 458 -29.08 36.41 19.67
N GLN A 459 -27.86 36.17 19.20
CA GLN A 459 -26.63 36.57 19.90
C GLN A 459 -26.49 38.10 19.97
N ARG A 460 -26.75 38.83 18.89
CA ARG A 460 -26.78 40.30 18.88
C ARG A 460 -27.77 40.85 19.90
N ASN A 461 -28.98 40.31 19.96
CA ASN A 461 -29.99 40.73 20.94
C ASN A 461 -29.54 40.45 22.38
N LYS A 462 -28.85 39.33 22.63
CA LYS A 462 -28.30 39.00 23.96
C LYS A 462 -27.18 39.96 24.36
N LEU A 463 -26.30 40.31 23.44
CA LEU A 463 -25.25 41.31 23.64
C LEU A 463 -25.81 42.70 23.91
N ALA A 464 -26.79 43.15 23.12
CA ALA A 464 -27.47 44.43 23.33
C ALA A 464 -28.15 44.51 24.71
N LYS A 465 -28.83 43.44 25.15
CA LYS A 465 -29.40 43.36 26.50
C LYS A 465 -28.33 43.47 27.60
N ASN A 466 -27.21 42.77 27.45
CA ASN A 466 -26.11 42.80 28.42
C ASN A 466 -25.44 44.18 28.52
N ILE A 467 -25.33 44.90 27.39
CA ILE A 467 -24.79 46.25 27.35
C ILE A 467 -25.76 47.23 28.04
N ASN A 468 -27.05 47.16 27.72
CA ASN A 468 -28.06 48.01 28.34
C ASN A 468 -28.19 47.74 29.85
N SER A 469 -28.07 46.49 30.31
CA SER A 469 -28.07 46.16 31.75
C SER A 469 -26.84 46.68 32.50
N LYS A 470 -25.71 46.88 31.81
CA LYS A 470 -24.50 47.47 32.39
C LYS A 470 -24.57 49.00 32.41
N LEU A 471 -25.23 49.62 31.43
CA LEU A 471 -25.39 51.07 31.35
C LEU A 471 -26.50 51.61 32.27
N GLY A 472 -27.54 50.82 32.59
CA GLY A 472 -28.60 51.20 33.54
C GLY A 472 -28.27 51.04 35.03
N ARG A 473 -26.99 50.84 35.38
CA ARG A 473 -26.49 50.71 36.76
C ARG A 473 -25.51 51.83 37.16
N LYS A 474 -25.55 52.97 36.46
CA LYS A 474 -24.86 54.20 36.87
C LYS A 474 -25.85 55.24 37.34
#